data_AF-A0A963LTB6-F1
#
_entry.id   AF-A0A963LTB6-F1
#
_cell.length_a   1.000
_cell.length_b   1.000
_cell.length_c   1.000
_cell.angle_alpha   90.00
_cell.angle_beta   90.00
_cell.angle_gamma   90.00
#
_symmetry.space_group_name_H-M   'P 1'
#
loop_
_entity.id
_entity.type
_entity.pdbx_description
1 polymer ?
#
loop_
_entity_poly.entity_id
_entity_poly.type
_entity_poly.pdbx_seq_one_letter_code
_entity_poly.pdbx_strand_id
1 'polypeptide(L)' 'MRGLAPLIGWWWFAAMLLSPSLAQAQDVRPQMVAAGLAHPWALAFLPDGRMLVTERPGRLRVIDGDGSMGPPVSG' A
#
# COMPACT_ATOMS: atom_id res chain seq x y z
N MET A 1 -58.64 -6.66 -27.29
CA MET A 1 -57.23 -7.02 -27.58
C MET A 1 -56.36 -5.77 -27.44
N ARG A 2 -55.87 -5.45 -26.24
CA ARG A 2 -54.85 -4.39 -26.02
C ARG A 2 -54.06 -4.76 -24.76
N GLY A 3 -52.96 -5.49 -24.94
CA GLY A 3 -51.92 -5.69 -23.93
C GLY A 3 -50.67 -4.98 -24.37
N LEU A 4 -50.39 -3.81 -23.80
CA LEU A 4 -49.16 -3.04 -24.03
C LEU A 4 -48.80 -2.33 -22.71
N ALA A 5 -47.95 -2.98 -21.92
CA ALA A 5 -47.14 -2.42 -20.85
C ALA A 5 -46.01 -3.43 -20.51
N PRO A 6 -44.83 -3.00 -20.06
CA PRO A 6 -43.84 -2.25 -20.84
C PRO A 6 -42.51 -3.01 -20.97
N LEU A 7 -41.82 -2.82 -22.09
CA LEU A 7 -40.49 -3.37 -22.43
C LEU A 7 -39.32 -2.81 -21.59
N ILE A 8 -39.58 -2.20 -20.43
CA ILE A 8 -38.62 -1.41 -19.64
C ILE A 8 -37.88 -2.24 -18.57
N GLY A 9 -38.31 -3.47 -18.28
CA GLY A 9 -37.73 -4.30 -17.21
C GLY A 9 -36.40 -5.00 -17.51
N TRP A 10 -36.09 -5.28 -18.78
CA TRP A 10 -34.91 -6.09 -19.15
C TRP A 10 -33.63 -5.28 -19.39
N TRP A 11 -33.74 -4.02 -19.76
CA TRP A 11 -32.57 -3.17 -20.04
C TRP A 11 -31.74 -2.85 -18.78
N TRP A 12 -32.37 -2.78 -17.61
CA TRP A 12 -31.67 -2.54 -16.35
C TRP A 12 -30.74 -3.70 -15.94
N PHE A 13 -31.12 -4.95 -16.23
CA PHE A 13 -30.27 -6.11 -15.96
C PHE A 13 -29.06 -6.18 -16.91
N ALA A 14 -29.23 -5.80 -18.18
CA ALA A 14 -28.12 -5.73 -19.13
C ALA A 14 -27.08 -4.66 -18.73
N ALA A 15 -27.53 -3.51 -18.21
CA ALA A 15 -26.64 -2.43 -17.78
C ALA A 15 -25.75 -2.82 -16.59
N MET A 16 -26.20 -3.71 -15.70
CA MET A 16 -25.39 -4.16 -14.55
C MET A 16 -24.18 -5.02 -14.96
N LEU A 17 -24.27 -5.73 -16.09
CA LEU A 17 -23.20 -6.62 -16.60
C LEU A 17 -22.05 -5.87 -17.28
N LEU A 18 -22.25 -4.61 -17.66
CA LEU A 18 -21.23 -3.73 -18.25
C LEU A 18 -20.71 -2.66 -17.28
N SER A 19 -20.99 -2.78 -15.99
CA SER A 19 -20.42 -1.87 -14.99
C SER A 19 -18.89 -2.01 -14.99
N PRO A 20 -18.12 -1.02 -15.47
CA PRO A 20 -16.68 -1.09 -15.32
C PRO A 20 -16.37 -1.10 -13.83
N SER A 21 -15.55 -2.06 -13.39
CA SER A 21 -15.03 -2.02 -12.02
C SER A 21 -14.22 -0.74 -11.86
N LEU A 22 -14.65 0.16 -10.98
CA LEU A 22 -13.92 1.38 -10.62
C LEU A 22 -12.61 1.10 -9.85
N ALA A 23 -12.28 -0.17 -9.62
CA ALA A 23 -11.03 -0.59 -9.01
C ALA A 23 -9.88 -0.48 -10.03
N GLN A 24 -9.27 0.70 -10.11
CA GLN A 24 -7.97 0.89 -10.75
C GLN A 24 -6.88 0.89 -9.67
N ALA A 25 -5.79 0.15 -9.90
CA ALA A 25 -4.62 0.24 -9.05
C ALA A 25 -4.03 1.65 -9.14
N GLN A 26 -3.59 2.19 -8.00
CA GLN A 26 -2.90 3.47 -7.97
C GLN A 26 -1.49 3.31 -8.54
N ASP A 27 -1.02 4.31 -9.30
CA ASP A 27 0.37 4.38 -9.76
C ASP A 27 1.28 4.71 -8.57
N VAL A 28 1.85 3.68 -7.94
CA VAL A 28 2.82 3.82 -6.84
C VAL A 28 4.23 3.88 -7.40
N ARG A 29 4.98 4.93 -7.05
CA ARG A 29 6.41 5.07 -7.39
C ARG A 29 7.26 4.84 -6.13
N PRO A 30 7.85 3.64 -5.94
CA PRO A 30 8.69 3.39 -4.79
C PRO A 30 9.98 4.21 -4.86
N GLN A 31 10.39 4.76 -3.73
CA GLN A 31 11.70 5.38 -3.54
C GLN A 31 12.49 4.56 -2.53
N MET A 32 13.76 4.27 -2.85
CA MET A 32 14.65 3.61 -1.90
C MET A 32 15.03 4.59 -0.80
N VAL A 33 14.65 4.27 0.44
CA VAL A 33 14.99 5.07 1.63
C VAL A 33 16.32 4.63 2.23
N ALA A 34 16.55 3.32 2.36
CA ALA A 34 17.79 2.76 2.87
C ALA A 34 18.06 1.39 2.25
N ALA A 35 19.33 0.99 2.26
CA ALA A 35 19.80 -0.30 1.73
C ALA A 35 20.70 -1.02 2.75
N GLY A 36 20.96 -2.31 2.51
CA GLY A 36 21.88 -3.10 3.35
C GLY A 36 21.27 -3.65 4.65
N LEU A 37 19.94 -3.59 4.81
CA LEU A 37 19.23 -4.21 5.94
C LEU A 37 19.16 -5.74 5.78
N ALA A 38 19.38 -6.45 6.87
CA ALA A 38 19.29 -7.91 6.95
C ALA A 38 17.88 -8.34 7.33
N HIS A 39 17.00 -8.53 6.32
CA HIS A 39 15.60 -8.93 6.51
C HIS A 39 14.85 -8.01 7.49
N PRO A 40 14.57 -6.74 7.10
CA PRO A 40 13.82 -5.82 7.93
C PRO A 40 12.41 -6.34 8.20
N TRP A 41 11.92 -6.19 9.43
CA TRP A 41 10.66 -6.78 9.90
C TRP A 41 9.61 -5.72 10.21
N ALA A 42 9.95 -4.75 11.06
CA ALA A 42 9.08 -3.65 11.42
C ALA A 42 9.86 -2.33 11.46
N LEU A 43 9.13 -1.21 11.36
CA LEU A 43 9.69 0.13 11.49
C LEU A 43 8.79 1.04 12.32
N ALA A 44 9.40 2.06 12.94
CA ALA A 44 8.71 3.15 13.60
C ALA A 44 9.40 4.49 13.28
N PHE A 45 8.62 5.52 12.95
CA PHE A 45 9.11 6.87 12.76
C PHE A 45 9.31 7.56 14.10
N LEU A 46 10.40 8.31 14.23
CA LEU A 46 10.69 9.15 15.38
C LEU A 46 10.21 10.59 15.13
N PRO A 47 9.92 11.37 16.19
CA PRO A 47 9.50 12.76 16.05
C PRO A 47 10.52 13.67 15.34
N ASP A 48 11.79 13.29 15.33
CA ASP A 48 12.89 14.02 14.67
C ASP A 48 13.10 13.60 13.20
N GLY A 49 12.23 12.75 12.66
CA GLY A 49 12.29 12.30 11.26
C GLY A 49 13.15 11.07 11.02
N ARG A 50 13.80 10.51 12.06
CA ARG A 50 14.52 9.24 11.95
C ARG A 50 13.58 8.04 11.95
N MET A 51 14.12 6.87 11.64
CA MET A 51 13.39 5.59 11.67
C MET A 51 14.14 4.56 12.52
N LEU A 52 13.40 3.86 13.39
CA LEU A 52 13.85 2.61 14.00
C LEU A 52 13.42 1.45 13.11
N VAL A 53 14.34 0.53 12.83
CA VAL A 53 14.05 -0.67 12.03
C VAL A 53 14.56 -1.91 12.76
N THR A 54 13.68 -2.89 12.97
CA THR A 54 14.05 -4.21 13.50
C THR A 54 14.42 -5.15 12.37
N GLU A 55 15.49 -5.92 12.57
CA GLU A 55 16.01 -6.89 11.61
C GLU A 55 15.87 -8.32 12.15
N ARG A 56 15.57 -9.28 11.27
CA ARG A 56 15.40 -10.70 11.65
C ARG A 56 16.57 -11.30 12.46
N PRO A 57 17.85 -10.92 12.26
CA PRO A 57 18.96 -11.37 13.10
C PRO A 57 18.94 -10.87 14.55
N GLY A 58 17.89 -10.17 14.99
CA GLY A 58 17.75 -9.69 16.36
C GLY A 58 18.48 -8.37 16.62
N ARG A 59 18.55 -7.49 15.60
CA ARG A 59 19.21 -6.18 15.69
C ARG A 59 18.21 -5.05 15.51
N LEU A 60 18.51 -3.91 16.11
CA LEU A 60 17.79 -2.66 15.92
C LEU A 60 18.70 -1.66 15.20
N ARG A 61 18.21 -1.02 14.14
CA ARG A 61 18.92 -0.02 13.34
C ARG A 61 18.25 1.34 13.50
N VAL A 62 19.05 2.40 13.53
CA VAL A 62 18.58 3.78 13.36
C VAL A 62 18.93 4.21 11.94
N ILE A 63 17.95 4.72 11.21
CA ILE A 63 18.10 5.30 9.88
C ILE A 63 17.78 6.78 9.99
N ASP A 64 18.68 7.63 9.50
CA ASP A 64 18.50 9.08 9.48
C ASP A 64 17.56 9.50 8.33
N GLY A 65 17.07 10.73 8.38
CA GLY A 65 16.12 11.24 7.38
C GLY A 65 16.66 11.29 5.95
N ASP A 66 17.99 11.25 5.79
CA ASP A 66 18.68 11.15 4.50
C ASP A 66 18.90 9.70 4.02
N GLY A 67 18.47 8.71 4.82
CA GLY A 67 18.63 7.28 4.52
C GLY A 67 19.95 6.67 5.02
N SER A 68 20.84 7.46 5.63
CA SER A 68 22.08 6.95 6.21
C SER A 68 21.80 6.08 7.45
N MET A 69 22.67 5.10 7.70
CA MET A 69 22.43 4.06 8.69
C MET A 69 23.66 3.82 9.55
N GLY A 70 23.52 4.05 10.86
CA GLY A 70 24.57 3.82 11.85
C GLY A 70 24.80 2.33 12.19
N PRO A 71 25.72 2.01 13.11
CA PRO A 71 25.86 0.66 13.65
C PRO A 71 24.57 0.18 14.36
N PRO A 72 24.40 -1.13 14.62
CA PRO A 72 23.26 -1.60 15.40
C PRO A 72 23.24 -0.92 16.78
N VAL A 73 22.04 -0.63 17.27
CA VAL A 73 21.86 -0.06 18.62
C VAL A 73 22.35 -1.06 19.65
N SER A 74 23.24 -0.60 20.54
CA SER A 74 23.68 -1.37 21.70
C SER A 74 22.64 -1.29 22.81
N GLY A 75 22.43 -2.40 23.52
CA GLY A 75 21.66 -2.49 24.76
C GLY A 75 22.55 -2.87 25.93
#